data_AF-A0A6A5U832-F1
#
_entry.id   AF-A0A6A5U832-F1
#
_cell.length_a   1.000
_cell.length_b   1.000
_cell.length_c   1.000
_cell.angle_alpha   90.00
_cell.angle_beta   90.00
_cell.angle_gamma   90.00
#
_symmetry.space_group_name_H-M   'P 1'
#
loop_
_entity.id
_entity.type
_entity.pdbx_description
1 polymer ?
#
loop_
_entity_poly.entity_id
_entity_poly.type
_entity_poly.pdbx_seq_one_letter_code
_entity_poly.pdbx_strand_id
1 'polypeptide(L)'
;MFSNLRNFVTDPDGWLGQSLYFNNLFSGKWGDKQEDSSYFIETDANLFEHILRYLRTGVLPVFYDRLAGHDFPLYQALLGESKYFAIGRLEKWLCERKYLEAVKIQYIAKETQERGSYRKHTTCWPNGHTSMLEDHFVEITTRSNTETTILPVTVQRNKFYCPDAKHGKSSEEYCRSCASRARDQGIPGVGGWRTEDELIWCIVQKEVVFDHDLCVNAFRE
;
A
#
# COMPACT_ATOMS: atom_id res chain seq x y z
N MET A 1 -16.54 -3.02 -37.90
CA MET A 1 -16.07 -3.11 -36.51
C MET A 1 -16.88 -4.23 -35.88
N PHE A 2 -16.30 -5.42 -35.72
CA PHE A 2 -17.05 -6.57 -35.22
C PHE A 2 -17.40 -6.33 -33.76
N SER A 3 -18.69 -6.15 -33.46
CA SER A 3 -19.19 -6.27 -32.10
C SER A 3 -18.89 -7.70 -31.65
N ASN A 4 -18.01 -7.87 -30.66
CA ASN A 4 -17.78 -9.17 -30.04
C ASN A 4 -19.04 -9.51 -29.23
N LEU A 5 -20.01 -10.15 -29.88
CA LEU A 5 -21.20 -10.67 -29.22
C LEU A 5 -20.76 -11.71 -28.18
N ARG A 6 -21.13 -11.50 -26.93
CA ARG A 6 -20.74 -12.37 -25.81
C ARG A 6 -22.00 -12.85 -25.13
N ASN A 7 -22.12 -14.17 -24.97
CA ASN A 7 -23.28 -14.78 -24.33
C ASN A 7 -23.01 -15.00 -22.84
N PHE A 8 -23.96 -14.60 -22.00
CA PHE A 8 -23.91 -14.83 -20.56
C PHE A 8 -25.09 -15.71 -20.15
N VAL A 9 -24.80 -16.74 -19.36
CA VAL A 9 -25.83 -17.61 -18.76
C VAL A 9 -25.83 -17.38 -17.26
N THR A 10 -27.00 -17.12 -16.70
CA THR A 10 -27.17 -16.77 -15.30
C THR A 10 -28.56 -17.14 -14.82
N ASP A 11 -28.71 -17.21 -13.50
CA ASP A 11 -29.97 -17.45 -12.80
C ASP A 11 -30.28 -16.20 -11.94
N PRO A 12 -31.21 -15.34 -12.41
CA PRO A 12 -31.58 -14.12 -11.69
C PRO A 12 -32.15 -14.35 -10.30
N ASP A 13 -32.76 -15.52 -10.05
CA ASP A 13 -33.37 -15.84 -8.74
C ASP A 13 -32.31 -15.99 -7.65
N GLY A 14 -31.07 -16.33 -8.03
CA GLY A 14 -29.93 -16.47 -7.12
C GLY A 14 -29.10 -15.19 -6.93
N TRP A 15 -29.50 -14.06 -7.50
CA TRP A 15 -28.74 -12.82 -7.40
C TRP A 15 -28.84 -12.19 -6.00
N LEU A 16 -27.69 -11.77 -5.46
CA LEU A 16 -27.57 -11.05 -4.19
C LEU A 16 -27.60 -9.52 -4.36
N GLY A 17 -27.32 -9.03 -5.58
CA GLY A 17 -27.44 -7.63 -5.96
C GLY A 17 -28.81 -7.33 -6.56
N GLN A 18 -29.25 -6.07 -6.46
CA GLN A 18 -30.55 -5.62 -6.94
C GLN A 18 -30.38 -4.64 -8.10
N SER A 19 -31.25 -4.76 -9.11
CA SER A 19 -31.29 -3.89 -10.28
C SER A 19 -32.73 -3.64 -10.70
N LEU A 20 -33.13 -2.37 -10.77
CA LEU A 20 -34.45 -2.01 -11.26
C LEU A 20 -34.61 -2.34 -12.75
N TYR A 21 -33.53 -2.17 -13.54
CA TYR A 21 -33.50 -2.53 -14.95
C TYR A 21 -33.83 -4.02 -15.16
N PHE A 22 -33.09 -4.91 -14.49
CA PHE A 22 -33.28 -6.35 -14.66
C PHE A 22 -34.63 -6.83 -14.11
N ASN A 23 -35.10 -6.24 -13.00
CA ASN A 23 -36.45 -6.51 -12.49
C ASN A 23 -37.52 -6.20 -13.54
N ASN A 24 -37.38 -5.09 -14.28
CA ASN A 24 -38.30 -4.75 -15.35
C ASN A 24 -38.12 -5.63 -16.59
N LEU A 25 -36.87 -5.90 -17.00
CA LEU A 25 -36.55 -6.76 -18.14
C LEU A 25 -37.16 -8.17 -17.97
N PHE A 26 -36.97 -8.78 -16.80
CA PHE A 26 -37.48 -10.12 -16.51
C PHE A 26 -38.96 -10.16 -16.15
N SER A 27 -39.59 -9.03 -15.82
CA SER A 27 -41.04 -8.96 -15.60
C SER A 27 -41.87 -9.17 -16.88
N GLY A 28 -41.23 -9.21 -18.06
CA GLY A 28 -41.89 -9.37 -19.35
C GLY A 28 -42.59 -8.10 -19.85
N LYS A 29 -42.52 -6.99 -19.11
CA LYS A 29 -43.19 -5.72 -19.45
C LYS A 29 -42.69 -5.08 -20.75
N TRP A 30 -41.45 -5.36 -21.17
CA TRP A 30 -40.84 -4.70 -22.33
C TRP A 30 -41.00 -5.49 -23.63
N GLY A 31 -41.31 -6.79 -23.55
CA GLY A 31 -41.43 -7.64 -24.75
C GLY A 31 -40.10 -7.99 -25.41
N ASP A 32 -38.96 -7.69 -24.78
CA ASP A 32 -37.61 -7.87 -25.34
C ASP A 32 -37.08 -9.32 -25.28
N LYS A 33 -37.92 -10.27 -24.87
CA LYS A 33 -37.56 -11.68 -24.80
C LYS A 33 -37.61 -12.30 -26.19
N GLN A 34 -36.49 -12.84 -26.64
CA GLN A 34 -36.38 -13.48 -27.95
C GLN A 34 -37.10 -14.84 -27.97
N GLU A 35 -37.29 -15.40 -29.18
CA GLU A 35 -37.95 -16.71 -29.37
C GLU A 35 -37.26 -17.85 -28.62
N ASP A 36 -35.93 -17.80 -28.51
CA ASP A 36 -35.11 -18.77 -27.77
C ASP A 36 -35.09 -18.52 -26.25
N SER A 37 -35.92 -17.59 -25.76
CA SER A 37 -35.94 -17.12 -24.38
C SER A 37 -34.72 -16.33 -23.90
N SER A 38 -33.81 -15.94 -24.80
CA SER A 38 -32.70 -15.04 -24.47
C SER A 38 -33.11 -13.56 -24.48
N TYR A 39 -32.23 -12.71 -23.97
CA TYR A 39 -32.37 -11.25 -23.99
C TYR A 39 -31.18 -10.65 -24.74
N PHE A 40 -31.45 -9.67 -25.60
CA PHE A 40 -30.40 -8.85 -26.22
C PHE A 40 -30.21 -7.58 -25.41
N ILE A 41 -28.96 -7.29 -25.01
CA ILE A 41 -28.61 -6.07 -24.27
C ILE A 41 -27.45 -5.42 -25.01
N GLU A 42 -27.64 -4.17 -25.43
CA GLU A 42 -26.62 -3.38 -26.11
C GLU A 42 -25.70 -2.70 -25.08
N THR A 43 -24.67 -3.41 -24.62
CA THR A 43 -23.67 -2.93 -23.65
C THR A 43 -22.27 -3.45 -23.99
N ASP A 44 -21.23 -2.88 -23.37
CA ASP A 44 -19.89 -3.45 -23.39
C ASP A 44 -19.86 -4.76 -22.59
N ALA A 45 -19.62 -5.87 -23.30
CA ALA A 45 -19.60 -7.20 -22.70
C ALA A 45 -18.52 -7.39 -21.62
N ASN A 46 -17.42 -6.64 -21.64
CA ASN A 46 -16.39 -6.72 -20.60
C ASN A 46 -16.85 -6.02 -19.31
N LEU A 47 -17.49 -4.86 -19.43
CA LEU A 47 -18.07 -4.17 -18.27
C LEU A 47 -19.25 -4.95 -17.71
N PHE A 48 -20.07 -5.55 -18.57
CA PHE A 48 -21.20 -6.38 -18.16
C PHE A 48 -20.77 -7.58 -17.32
N GLU A 49 -19.59 -8.16 -17.57
CA GLU A 49 -19.05 -9.24 -16.74
C GLU A 49 -18.90 -8.80 -15.27
N HIS A 50 -18.47 -7.56 -15.03
CA HIS A 50 -18.36 -6.99 -13.68
C HIS A 50 -19.72 -6.72 -13.05
N ILE A 51 -20.68 -6.22 -13.84
CA ILE A 51 -22.08 -6.04 -13.40
C ILE A 51 -22.67 -7.38 -12.96
N LEU A 52 -22.54 -8.42 -13.79
CA LEU A 52 -23.09 -9.74 -13.48
C LEU A 52 -22.40 -10.37 -12.26
N ARG A 53 -21.07 -10.19 -12.13
CA ARG A 53 -20.33 -10.65 -10.95
C ARG A 53 -20.85 -9.98 -9.67
N TYR A 54 -21.10 -8.67 -9.71
CA TYR A 54 -21.70 -7.96 -8.59
C TYR A 54 -23.11 -8.49 -8.30
N LEU A 55 -23.97 -8.63 -9.29
CA LEU A 55 -25.35 -9.11 -9.10
C LEU A 55 -25.38 -10.51 -8.48
N ARG A 56 -24.49 -11.41 -8.87
CA ARG A 56 -24.40 -12.77 -8.31
C ARG A 56 -23.85 -12.80 -6.88
N THR A 57 -22.86 -11.98 -6.56
CA THR A 57 -22.12 -12.09 -5.29
C THR A 57 -22.55 -11.05 -4.25
N GLY A 58 -23.14 -9.94 -4.68
CA GLY A 58 -23.41 -8.77 -3.85
C GLY A 58 -22.15 -8.07 -3.33
N VAL A 59 -20.96 -8.47 -3.78
CA VAL A 59 -19.66 -7.93 -3.35
C VAL A 59 -19.26 -6.76 -4.24
N LEU A 60 -19.04 -5.60 -3.63
CA LEU A 60 -18.68 -4.38 -4.33
C LEU A 60 -17.25 -4.48 -4.91
N PRO A 61 -17.04 -4.07 -6.17
CA PRO A 61 -15.80 -4.32 -6.86
C PRO A 61 -14.68 -3.38 -6.39
N VAL A 62 -13.47 -3.94 -6.33
CA VAL A 62 -12.23 -3.18 -6.21
C VAL A 62 -11.27 -3.64 -7.31
N PHE A 63 -10.98 -2.72 -8.22
CA PHE A 63 -9.95 -2.84 -9.24
C PHE A 63 -8.69 -2.17 -8.70
N TYR A 64 -7.83 -2.97 -8.09
CA TYR A 64 -6.56 -2.53 -7.56
C TYR A 64 -5.48 -3.53 -7.96
N ASP A 65 -4.45 -3.01 -8.62
CA ASP A 65 -3.20 -3.71 -8.84
C ASP A 65 -2.12 -3.11 -7.93
N ARG A 66 -1.20 -3.94 -7.45
CA ARG A 66 -0.15 -3.49 -6.53
C ARG A 66 0.84 -2.52 -7.18
N LEU A 67 1.12 -2.69 -8.48
CA LEU A 67 2.10 -1.89 -9.21
C LEU A 67 1.44 -0.68 -9.88
N ALA A 68 0.30 -0.90 -10.54
CA ALA A 68 -0.43 0.14 -11.27
C ALA A 68 -1.39 0.94 -10.37
N GLY A 69 -1.74 0.43 -9.20
CA GLY A 69 -2.72 1.05 -8.31
C GLY A 69 -4.15 0.82 -8.76
N HIS A 70 -5.02 1.79 -8.49
CA HIS A 70 -6.42 1.71 -8.87
C HIS A 70 -6.66 1.94 -10.36
N ASP A 71 -7.50 1.12 -10.97
CA ASP A 71 -7.96 1.32 -12.35
C ASP A 71 -9.13 2.33 -12.38
N PHE A 72 -8.79 3.62 -12.26
CA PHE A 72 -9.76 4.71 -12.29
C PHE A 72 -10.61 4.75 -13.57
N PRO A 73 -10.06 4.51 -14.78
CA PRO A 73 -10.87 4.37 -15.98
C PRO A 73 -11.94 3.28 -15.87
N LEU A 74 -11.60 2.09 -15.36
CA LEU A 74 -12.56 1.00 -15.21
C LEU A 74 -13.65 1.32 -14.18
N TYR A 75 -13.31 1.98 -13.07
CA TYR A 75 -14.33 2.45 -12.11
C TYR A 75 -15.30 3.45 -12.76
N GLN A 76 -14.79 4.38 -13.56
CA GLN A 76 -15.62 5.39 -14.23
C GLN A 76 -16.52 4.76 -15.30
N ALA A 77 -16.01 3.79 -16.06
CA ALA A 77 -16.79 3.05 -17.04
C ALA A 77 -17.90 2.21 -16.37
N LEU A 78 -17.56 1.49 -15.29
CA LEU A 78 -18.52 0.72 -14.53
C LEU A 78 -19.57 1.60 -13.84
N LEU A 79 -19.23 2.84 -13.45
CA LEU A 79 -20.21 3.78 -12.93
C LEU A 79 -21.27 4.10 -13.98
N GLY A 80 -20.88 4.28 -15.24
CA GLY A 80 -21.82 4.44 -16.36
C GLY A 80 -22.78 3.26 -16.49
N GLU A 81 -22.25 2.03 -16.51
CA GLU A 81 -23.08 0.82 -16.58
C GLU A 81 -23.97 0.64 -15.35
N SER A 82 -23.48 0.96 -14.15
CA SER A 82 -24.28 0.84 -12.93
C SER A 82 -25.50 1.76 -12.94
N LYS A 83 -25.39 2.93 -13.58
CA LYS A 83 -26.51 3.85 -13.81
C LYS A 83 -27.44 3.32 -14.88
N TYR A 84 -26.91 2.84 -16.02
CA TYR A 84 -27.70 2.25 -17.10
C TYR A 84 -28.57 1.09 -16.60
N PHE A 85 -27.98 0.18 -15.84
CA PHE A 85 -28.67 -0.96 -15.23
C PHE A 85 -29.39 -0.62 -13.92
N ALA A 86 -29.45 0.65 -13.51
CA ALA A 86 -30.14 1.12 -12.30
C ALA A 86 -29.81 0.27 -11.04
N ILE A 87 -28.52 0.09 -10.76
CA ILE A 87 -27.99 -0.69 -9.63
C ILE A 87 -27.57 0.27 -8.52
N GLY A 88 -28.54 0.74 -7.72
CA GLY A 88 -28.33 1.85 -6.78
C GLY A 88 -27.18 1.65 -5.78
N ARG A 89 -27.02 0.44 -5.23
CA ARG A 89 -25.94 0.15 -4.29
C ARG A 89 -24.55 0.19 -4.93
N LEU A 90 -24.42 -0.32 -6.16
CA LEU A 90 -23.17 -0.27 -6.91
C LEU A 90 -22.86 1.15 -7.39
N GLU A 91 -23.87 1.87 -7.87
CA GLU A 91 -23.75 3.28 -8.26
C GLU A 91 -23.22 4.12 -7.09
N LYS A 92 -23.82 3.97 -5.91
CA LYS A 92 -23.40 4.70 -4.70
C LYS A 92 -21.94 4.41 -4.33
N TRP A 93 -21.54 3.13 -4.34
CA TRP A 93 -20.16 2.72 -4.10
C TRP A 93 -19.14 3.40 -5.03
N LEU A 94 -19.44 3.42 -6.32
CA LEU A 94 -18.56 3.98 -7.35
C LEU A 94 -18.55 5.52 -7.30
N CYS A 95 -19.72 6.13 -7.11
CA CYS A 95 -19.90 7.59 -7.03
C CYS A 95 -19.20 8.19 -5.79
N GLU A 96 -19.35 7.56 -4.63
CA GLU A 96 -18.69 7.99 -3.39
C GLU A 96 -17.22 7.56 -3.32
N ARG A 97 -16.71 6.87 -4.34
CA ARG A 97 -15.32 6.37 -4.42
C ARG A 97 -14.90 5.52 -3.21
N LYS A 98 -15.84 4.77 -2.63
CA LYS A 98 -15.61 3.96 -1.42
C LYS A 98 -14.58 2.85 -1.60
N TYR A 99 -14.30 2.45 -2.85
CA TYR A 99 -13.20 1.55 -3.19
C TYR A 99 -11.82 2.06 -2.74
N LEU A 100 -11.65 3.38 -2.53
CA LEU A 100 -10.41 3.95 -1.99
C LEU A 100 -10.21 3.60 -0.50
N GLU A 101 -11.31 3.49 0.25
CA GLU A 101 -11.27 3.11 1.66
C GLU A 101 -11.04 1.60 1.85
N ALA A 102 -11.37 0.81 0.82
CA ALA A 102 -11.21 -0.64 0.80
C ALA A 102 -9.75 -1.10 0.67
N VAL A 103 -8.86 -0.23 0.20
CA VAL A 103 -7.43 -0.52 0.07
C VAL A 103 -6.63 0.41 0.98
N LYS A 104 -6.02 -0.17 2.02
CA LYS A 104 -5.22 0.56 3.01
C LYS A 104 -3.75 0.23 2.81
N ILE A 105 -2.90 1.24 2.78
CA ILE A 105 -1.45 1.07 2.73
C ILE A 105 -0.88 1.37 4.11
N GLN A 106 -0.31 0.35 4.75
CA GLN A 106 0.35 0.48 6.05
C GLN A 106 1.86 0.56 5.85
N TYR A 107 2.51 1.43 6.61
CA TYR A 107 3.97 1.55 6.64
C TYR A 107 4.47 1.24 8.05
N ILE A 108 5.39 0.28 8.14
CA ILE A 108 6.10 -0.07 9.37
C ILE A 108 7.57 0.26 9.14
N ALA A 109 8.11 1.23 9.86
CA ALA A 109 9.52 1.56 9.83
C ALA A 109 10.21 1.03 11.10
N LYS A 110 11.31 0.31 10.95
CA LYS A 110 12.13 -0.18 12.06
C LYS A 110 13.59 0.19 11.83
N GLU A 111 14.20 0.82 12.84
CA GLU A 111 15.65 0.99 12.87
C GLU A 111 16.33 -0.36 13.11
N THR A 112 17.40 -0.65 12.36
CA THR A 112 18.29 -1.77 12.65
C THR A 112 19.75 -1.30 12.67
N GLN A 113 20.48 -1.80 13.66
CA GLN A 113 21.94 -1.65 13.79
C GLN A 113 22.67 -2.89 13.28
N GLU A 114 21.95 -3.98 12.99
CA GLU A 114 22.54 -5.23 12.54
C GLU A 114 22.95 -5.11 11.07
N ARG A 115 24.22 -4.78 10.87
CA ARG A 115 24.91 -4.98 9.60
C ARG A 115 25.96 -6.06 9.79
N GLY A 116 25.53 -7.32 9.75
CA GLY A 116 26.44 -8.44 9.61
C GLY A 116 27.17 -8.35 8.27
N SER A 117 28.41 -7.87 8.28
CA SER A 117 29.37 -7.78 7.16
C SER A 117 29.05 -6.73 6.07
N TYR A 118 29.62 -5.53 6.21
CA TYR A 118 29.88 -4.64 5.08
C TYR A 118 31.40 -4.57 4.87
N ARG A 119 31.84 -4.65 3.61
CA ARG A 119 33.24 -4.38 3.24
C ARG A 119 33.44 -2.87 3.21
N LYS A 120 34.20 -2.35 4.17
CA LYS A 120 34.73 -0.99 4.10
C LYS A 120 35.78 -0.95 2.99
N HIS A 121 35.50 -0.27 1.89
CA HIS A 121 36.54 0.09 0.93
C HIS A 121 37.11 1.46 1.31
N THR A 122 38.32 1.44 1.87
CA THR A 122 39.11 2.65 2.08
C THR A 122 39.98 2.86 0.85
N THR A 123 39.62 3.80 -0.02
CA THR A 123 40.51 4.22 -1.11
C THR A 123 41.34 5.41 -0.63
N CYS A 124 42.64 5.20 -0.44
CA CYS A 124 43.59 6.29 -0.24
C CYS A 124 44.03 6.80 -1.60
N TRP A 125 43.69 8.05 -1.90
CA TRP A 125 44.20 8.73 -3.09
C TRP A 125 45.65 9.19 -2.86
N PRO A 126 46.47 9.37 -3.92
CA PRO A 126 47.89 9.73 -3.79
C PRO A 126 48.17 11.05 -3.06
N ASN A 127 47.15 11.89 -2.87
CA ASN A 127 47.19 13.17 -2.16
C ASN A 127 46.91 13.05 -0.64
N GLY A 128 46.80 11.84 -0.11
CA GLY A 128 46.54 11.60 1.32
C GLY A 128 45.08 11.76 1.75
N HIS A 129 44.16 12.06 0.83
CA HIS A 129 42.73 12.05 1.15
C HIS A 129 42.21 10.62 1.26
N THR A 130 41.65 10.32 2.42
CA THR A 130 40.88 9.10 2.66
C THR A 130 39.40 9.45 2.55
N SER A 131 38.73 8.97 1.50
CA SER A 131 37.27 9.08 1.39
C SER A 131 36.65 7.72 1.60
N MET A 132 35.61 7.66 2.44
CA MET A 132 34.78 6.48 2.60
C MET A 132 33.80 6.43 1.44
N LEU A 133 33.90 5.41 0.59
CA LEU A 133 32.86 5.05 -0.36
C LEU A 133 31.97 4.02 0.32
N GLU A 134 30.76 4.43 0.69
CA GLU A 134 29.72 3.52 1.16
C GLU A 134 28.81 3.18 0.00
N ASP A 135 28.80 1.92 -0.42
CA ASP A 135 27.85 1.47 -1.42
C ASP A 135 26.42 1.56 -0.85
N HIS A 136 25.62 2.47 -1.41
CA HIS A 136 24.22 2.68 -1.06
C HIS A 136 23.35 1.60 -1.71
N PHE A 137 23.39 0.38 -1.18
CA PHE A 137 22.48 -0.68 -1.64
C PHE A 137 21.11 -0.51 -0.99
N VAL A 138 20.10 -0.16 -1.78
CA VAL A 138 18.69 -0.30 -1.41
C VAL A 138 18.26 -1.71 -1.81
N GLU A 139 18.00 -2.56 -0.82
CA GLU A 139 17.43 -3.88 -1.07
C GLU A 139 15.90 -3.78 -0.99
N ILE A 140 15.24 -4.17 -2.08
CA ILE A 140 13.77 -4.26 -2.15
C ILE A 140 13.40 -5.73 -2.27
N THR A 141 12.68 -6.24 -1.28
CA THR A 141 12.12 -7.61 -1.34
C THR A 141 10.60 -7.54 -1.33
N THR A 142 9.97 -8.36 -2.17
CA THR A 142 8.52 -8.42 -2.32
C THR A 142 7.99 -9.80 -1.93
N ARG A 143 6.99 -9.83 -1.04
CA ARG A 143 6.10 -10.98 -0.79
C ARG A 143 4.67 -10.53 -1.06
N SER A 144 3.75 -11.44 -1.42
CA SER A 144 2.43 -11.17 -2.04
C SER A 144 1.76 -9.82 -1.71
N ASN A 145 1.66 -9.42 -0.45
CA ASN A 145 1.08 -8.14 0.00
C ASN A 145 2.06 -7.17 0.70
N THR A 146 3.33 -7.52 0.85
CA THR A 146 4.35 -6.73 1.57
C THR A 146 5.54 -6.37 0.67
N GLU A 147 5.99 -5.12 0.74
CA GLU A 147 7.21 -4.60 0.15
C GLU A 147 8.15 -4.19 1.28
N THR A 148 9.37 -4.69 1.30
CA THR A 148 10.38 -4.28 2.29
C THR A 148 11.50 -3.55 1.58
N THR A 149 11.78 -2.32 2.01
CA THR A 149 12.84 -1.45 1.49
C THR A 149 13.81 -1.12 2.60
N ILE A 150 15.09 -1.35 2.36
CA ILE A 150 16.17 -1.04 3.30
C ILE A 150 16.85 0.25 2.86
N LEU A 151 16.84 1.28 3.71
CA LEU A 151 17.34 2.62 3.39
C LEU A 151 18.41 3.05 4.41
N PRO A 152 19.52 3.66 3.95
CA PRO A 152 20.45 4.32 4.85
C PRO A 152 19.82 5.62 5.39
N VAL A 153 19.88 5.83 6.70
CA VAL A 153 19.36 7.05 7.35
C VAL A 153 20.42 7.57 8.31
N THR A 154 20.70 8.87 8.24
CA THR A 154 21.56 9.55 9.21
C THR A 154 20.72 9.97 10.41
N VAL A 155 21.07 9.48 11.60
CA VAL A 155 20.42 9.86 12.86
C VAL A 155 21.43 10.54 13.76
N GLN A 156 21.03 11.67 14.34
CA GLN A 156 21.81 12.36 15.34
C GLN A 156 21.70 11.64 16.68
N ARG A 157 22.83 11.12 17.17
CA ARG A 157 22.91 10.48 18.48
C ARG A 157 23.90 11.20 19.37
N ASN A 158 23.47 11.44 20.60
CA ASN A 158 24.34 11.98 21.62
C ASN A 158 25.25 10.86 22.14
N LYS A 159 26.55 10.97 21.86
CA LYS A 159 27.58 10.06 22.36
C LYS A 159 28.34 10.73 23.49
N PHE A 160 28.56 9.96 24.55
CA PHE A 160 29.34 10.43 25.69
C PHE A 160 30.83 10.16 25.45
N TYR A 161 31.61 11.23 25.61
CA TYR A 161 33.06 11.17 25.55
C TYR A 161 33.64 11.33 26.95
N CYS A 162 34.25 10.28 27.46
CA CYS A 162 34.91 10.34 28.76
C CYS A 162 36.29 11.00 28.58
N PRO A 163 36.59 12.10 29.30
CA PRO A 163 37.89 12.77 29.21
C PRO A 163 39.05 11.88 29.68
N ASP A 164 38.77 10.90 30.55
CA ASP A 164 39.77 10.02 31.16
C ASP A 164 39.91 8.68 30.41
N ALA A 165 39.11 8.42 29.37
CA ALA A 165 39.19 7.18 28.59
C ALA A 165 40.28 7.26 27.52
N LYS A 166 41.16 6.23 27.47
CA LYS A 166 42.28 6.11 26.50
C LYS A 166 41.90 6.28 25.02
N HIS A 167 40.63 6.11 24.65
CA HIS A 167 40.14 6.15 23.27
C HIS A 167 38.92 7.06 23.07
N GLY A 168 38.60 7.93 24.03
CA GLY A 168 37.58 8.97 23.88
C GLY A 168 36.11 8.52 23.99
N LYS A 169 35.68 7.38 23.42
CA LYS A 169 34.28 6.90 23.53
C LYS A 169 34.08 6.01 24.76
N SER A 170 33.06 6.31 25.58
CA SER A 170 32.68 5.51 26.75
C SER A 170 31.16 5.41 26.85
N SER A 171 30.64 4.27 27.32
CA SER A 171 29.22 4.18 27.70
C SER A 171 28.97 4.93 29.02
N GLU A 172 27.73 5.36 29.24
CA GLU A 172 27.30 5.95 30.51
C GLU A 172 27.49 4.99 31.68
N GLU A 173 27.30 3.69 31.44
CA GLU A 173 27.49 2.64 32.45
C GLU A 173 28.95 2.51 32.89
N TYR A 174 29.88 2.62 31.94
CA TYR A 174 31.31 2.48 32.21
C TYR A 174 31.90 3.70 32.94
N CYS A 175 31.31 4.89 32.77
CA CYS A 175 31.80 6.12 33.39
C CYS A 175 30.67 7.03 33.92
N ARG A 176 29.87 6.49 34.85
CA ARG A 176 28.69 7.19 35.41
C ARG A 176 29.01 8.56 36.00
N SER A 177 30.12 8.70 36.72
CA SER A 177 30.50 9.95 37.38
C SER A 177 30.81 11.08 36.40
N CYS A 178 31.47 10.79 35.28
CA CYS A 178 31.75 11.80 34.27
C CYS A 178 30.48 12.07 33.43
N ALA A 179 29.69 11.04 33.13
CA ALA A 179 28.44 11.18 32.41
C ALA A 179 27.42 12.08 33.16
N SER A 180 27.30 11.95 34.48
CA SER A 180 26.43 12.82 35.29
C SER A 180 26.92 14.26 35.31
N ARG A 181 28.22 14.48 35.55
CA ARG A 181 28.83 15.82 35.52
C ARG A 181 28.66 16.52 34.17
N ALA A 182 28.70 15.76 33.07
CA ALA A 182 28.44 16.29 31.73
C ALA A 182 27.00 16.77 31.51
N ARG A 183 26.01 16.20 32.22
CA ARG A 183 24.60 16.64 32.15
C ARG A 183 24.36 17.92 32.94
N ASP A 184 24.96 18.03 34.13
CA ASP A 184 24.59 19.07 35.09
C ASP A 184 25.39 20.36 34.94
N GLN A 185 26.68 20.28 34.58
CA GLN A 185 27.61 21.42 34.67
C GLN A 185 28.51 21.58 33.44
N GLY A 186 28.46 20.63 32.48
CA GLY A 186 29.40 20.53 31.38
C GLY A 186 30.78 20.03 31.84
N ILE A 187 31.46 19.23 31.01
CA ILE A 187 32.85 18.82 31.29
C ILE A 187 33.81 19.81 30.62
N PRO A 188 34.75 20.44 31.35
CA PRO A 188 35.81 21.24 30.73
C PRO A 188 36.76 20.36 29.90
N GLY A 189 37.07 20.77 28.66
CA GLY A 189 38.06 20.11 27.79
C GLY A 189 37.46 19.25 26.67
N VAL A 190 38.16 18.17 26.29
CA VAL A 190 37.80 17.31 25.14
C VAL A 190 36.68 16.27 25.44
N GLY A 191 36.22 16.17 26.69
CA GLY A 191 35.14 15.25 27.09
C GLY A 191 33.74 15.89 27.04
N GLY A 192 32.69 15.09 27.26
CA GLY A 192 31.30 15.55 27.34
C GLY A 192 30.35 14.88 26.33
N TRP A 193 29.11 15.35 26.30
CA TRP A 193 28.11 14.90 25.33
C TRP A 193 28.35 15.60 23.99
N ARG A 194 28.45 14.81 22.93
CA ARG A 194 28.55 15.32 21.56
C ARG A 194 27.45 14.70 20.71
N THR A 195 26.79 15.52 19.91
CA THR A 195 25.88 15.04 18.89
C THR A 195 26.71 14.61 17.69
N GLU A 196 26.60 13.35 17.32
CA GLU A 196 27.23 12.79 16.13
C GLU A 196 26.18 12.27 15.18
N ASP A 197 26.44 12.47 13.89
CA ASP A 197 25.71 11.80 12.83
C ASP A 197 26.13 10.33 12.80
N GLU A 198 25.16 9.44 12.98
CA GLU A 198 25.33 8.00 12.87
C GLU A 198 24.48 7.48 11.73
N LEU A 199 25.13 6.79 10.78
CA LEU A 199 24.42 6.08 9.73
C LEU A 199 23.81 4.80 10.30
N ILE A 200 22.48 4.69 10.22
CA ILE A 200 21.73 3.48 10.55
C ILE A 200 20.99 2.98 9.32
N TRP A 201 20.53 1.73 9.39
CA TRP A 201 19.65 1.17 8.37
C TRP A 201 18.21 1.21 8.87
N CYS A 202 17.32 1.78 8.07
CA CYS A 202 15.89 1.75 8.30
C CYS A 202 15.27 0.70 7.39
N ILE A 203 14.59 -0.28 7.99
CA ILE A 203 13.76 -1.24 7.27
C ILE A 203 12.36 -0.65 7.22
N VAL A 204 11.91 -0.28 6.02
CA VAL A 204 10.55 0.19 5.76
C VAL A 204 9.77 -0.95 5.13
N GLN A 205 8.73 -1.41 5.80
CA GLN A 205 7.78 -2.39 5.28
C GLN A 205 6.49 -1.67 4.89
N LYS A 206 6.13 -1.76 3.63
CA LYS A 206 4.84 -1.30 3.08
C LYS A 206 3.95 -2.50 2.89
N GLU A 207 2.81 -2.53 3.55
CA GLU A 207 1.81 -3.58 3.43
C GLU A 207 0.53 -3.03 2.81
N VAL A 208 -0.01 -3.75 1.82
CA VAL A 208 -1.33 -3.44 1.25
C VAL A 208 -2.35 -4.34 1.93
N VAL A 209 -3.32 -3.72 2.61
CA VAL A 209 -4.39 -4.37 3.35
C VAL A 209 -5.72 -4.14 2.63
N PHE A 210 -6.45 -5.21 2.38
CA PHE A 210 -7.76 -5.17 1.72
C PHE A 210 -8.88 -5.35 2.73
N ASP A 211 -9.80 -4.39 2.79
CA ASP A 211 -10.97 -4.40 3.66
C ASP A 211 -12.13 -5.12 2.96
N HIS A 212 -12.11 -6.45 3.02
CA HIS A 212 -13.14 -7.27 2.39
C HIS A 212 -14.54 -7.01 2.97
N ASP A 213 -14.60 -6.74 4.28
CA ASP A 213 -15.86 -6.55 4.98
C ASP A 213 -16.57 -5.28 4.50
N LEU A 214 -15.81 -4.22 4.22
CA LEU A 214 -16.34 -3.02 3.57
C LEU A 214 -16.99 -3.33 2.21
N CYS A 215 -16.35 -4.16 1.37
CA CYS A 215 -16.89 -4.53 0.06
C CYS A 215 -18.18 -5.37 0.15
N VAL A 216 -18.33 -6.18 1.20
CA VAL A 216 -19.50 -7.04 1.41
C VAL A 216 -20.65 -6.27 2.06
N ASN A 217 -20.37 -5.44 3.04
CA ASN A 217 -21.37 -4.87 3.94
C ASN A 217 -21.70 -3.40 3.69
N ALA A 218 -20.87 -2.64 2.96
CA ALA A 218 -21.17 -1.24 2.70
C ALA A 218 -22.55 -1.06 2.05
N PHE A 219 -23.37 -0.19 2.65
CA PHE A 219 -24.72 0.15 2.20
C PHE A 219 -25.70 -1.04 2.17
N ARG A 220 -25.47 -2.09 2.97
CA ARG A 220 -26.54 -3.03 3.34
C ARG A 220 -27.31 -2.40 4.50
N GLU A 221 -28.62 -2.24 4.32
CA GLU A 221 -29.55 -1.91 5.41
C GLU A 221 -29.94 -3.17 6.18
#